data_AF-A0A2M6UUS8-F1
#
_entry.id   AF-A0A2M6UUS8-F1
#
_cell.length_a   1.000
_cell.length_b   1.000
_cell.length_c   1.000
_cell.angle_alpha   90.00
_cell.angle_beta   90.00
_cell.angle_gamma   90.00
#
_symmetry.space_group_name_H-M   'P 1'
#
loop_
_entity.id
_entity.type
_entity.pdbx_description
1 polymer ?
#
loop_
_entity_poly.entity_id
_entity_poly.type
_entity_poly.pdbx_seq_one_letter_code
_entity_poly.pdbx_strand_id
1 'polypeptide(L)' 'MYTFISSLVTAIGFGLCMFFYKRFKGETWSIKRTILTTIRFFILYYAASLLIEYMGILK' A
#
# COMPACT_ATOMS: atom_id res chain seq x y z
N MET A 1 -5.98 9.36 -12.93
CA MET A 1 -4.85 8.56 -13.47
C MET A 1 -3.60 8.70 -12.61
N TYR A 2 -3.21 9.91 -12.22
CA TYR A 2 -2.09 10.16 -11.32
C TYR A 2 -2.29 9.54 -9.92
N THR A 3 -3.49 9.63 -9.36
CA THR A 3 -3.87 9.05 -8.05
C THR A 3 -3.71 7.53 -8.03
N PHE A 4 -4.05 6.86 -9.13
CA PHE A 4 -3.90 5.40 -9.28
C PHE A 4 -2.42 4.99 -9.32
N ILE A 5 -1.63 5.62 -10.19
CA ILE A 5 -0.19 5.31 -10.33
C ILE A 5 0.55 5.62 -9.01
N SER A 6 0.26 6.77 -8.40
CA SER A 6 0.84 7.15 -7.11
C SER A 6 0.50 6.12 -6.03
N SER A 7 -0.78 5.75 -5.89
CA SER A 7 -1.22 4.71 -4.94
C SER A 7 -0.54 3.36 -5.17
N LEU A 8 -0.33 2.99 -6.44
CA LEU A 8 0.30 1.73 -6.81
C LEU A 8 1.78 1.71 -6.40
N VAL A 9 2.52 2.78 -6.71
CA VAL A 9 3.94 2.92 -6.33
C VAL A 9 4.09 2.93 -4.81
N THR A 10 3.23 3.65 -4.08
CA THR A 10 3.23 3.68 -2.62
C THR A 10 2.98 2.29 -2.03
N ALA A 11 2.02 1.54 -2.58
CA ALA A 11 1.73 0.19 -2.11
C ALA A 11 2.89 -0.79 -2.35
N ILE A 12 3.52 -0.74 -3.53
CA ILE A 12 4.69 -1.57 -3.84
C ILE A 12 5.84 -1.25 -2.89
N GLY A 13 6.13 0.03 -2.67
CA GLY A 13 7.15 0.47 -1.70
C GLY A 13 6.85 -0.03 -0.29
N PHE A 14 5.60 0.12 0.18
CA PHE A 14 5.16 -0.39 1.48
C PHE A 14 5.34 -1.91 1.59
N GLY A 15 4.94 -2.67 0.57
CA GLY A 15 5.08 -4.12 0.54
C GLY A 15 6.53 -4.59 0.65
N LEU A 16 7.45 -3.94 -0.09
CA LEU A 16 8.89 -4.22 -0.01
C LEU A 16 9.45 -3.86 1.37
N CYS A 17 9.18 -2.67 1.88
CA CYS A 17 9.64 -2.25 3.20
C CYS A 17 9.15 -3.19 4.30
N MET A 18 7.87 -3.59 4.26
CA MET A 18 7.28 -4.50 5.22
C MET A 18 7.93 -5.89 5.16
N PHE A 19 8.19 -6.40 3.96
CA PHE A 19 8.89 -7.67 3.76
C PHE A 19 10.28 -7.66 4.38
N PHE A 20 11.09 -6.64 4.06
CA PHE A 20 12.44 -6.52 4.62
C PHE A 20 12.40 -6.32 6.12
N TYR A 21 11.55 -5.43 6.64
CA TYR A 21 11.43 -5.16 8.07
C TYR A 21 11.09 -6.43 8.86
N LYS A 22 10.11 -7.20 8.39
CA LYS A 22 9.68 -8.44 9.05
C LYS A 22 10.74 -9.53 9.00
N ARG A 23 11.50 -9.61 7.90
CA ARG A 23 12.65 -10.50 7.76
C ARG A 23 13.79 -10.11 8.70
N PHE A 24 14.12 -8.83 8.81
CA PHE A 24 15.14 -8.33 9.75
C PHE A 24 14.77 -8.60 11.21
N LYS A 25 13.48 -8.56 11.53
CA LYS A 25 12.97 -8.86 12.88
C LYS A 25 12.94 -10.35 13.21
N GLY A 26 13.34 -11.23 12.28
CA GLY A 26 13.33 -12.68 12.47
C GLY A 26 11.91 -13.29 12.54
N GLU A 27 10.87 -12.53 12.16
CA GLU A 27 9.51 -13.07 12.11
C GLU A 27 9.38 -13.99 10.89
N THR A 28 8.68 -15.13 11.04
CA THR A 28 8.30 -16.04 9.94
C THR A 28 7.19 -15.40 9.09
N TRP A 29 7.57 -14.36 8.36
CA TRP A 29 6.69 -13.61 7.49
C TRP A 29 6.74 -14.17 6.07
N SER A 30 5.64 -14.79 5.64
CA SER A 30 5.58 -15.41 4.31
C SER A 30 5.37 -14.38 3.21
N ILE A 31 5.90 -14.69 2.01
CA ILE A 31 5.68 -13.89 0.80
C ILE A 31 4.18 -13.76 0.51
N LYS A 32 3.41 -14.85 0.68
CA LYS A 32 1.94 -14.84 0.53
C LYS A 32 1.26 -13.81 1.43
N ARG A 33 1.68 -13.73 2.71
CA ARG A 33 1.14 -12.76 3.66
C ARG A 33 1.49 -11.33 3.25
N THR A 34 2.72 -11.10 2.79
CA THR A 34 3.19 -9.80 2.28
C THR A 34 2.37 -9.32 1.08
N ILE A 35 2.13 -10.20 0.10
CA ILE A 35 1.34 -9.88 -1.09
C ILE A 35 -0.09 -9.50 -0.67
N LEU A 36 -0.71 -10.29 0.20
CA LEU A 36 -2.06 -10.02 0.68
C LEU A 36 -2.16 -8.68 1.44
N THR A 37 -1.20 -8.39 2.32
CA THR A 37 -1.17 -7.10 3.06
C THR A 37 -0.94 -5.92 2.12
N THR A 38 -0.11 -6.10 1.10
CA THR A 38 0.17 -5.07 0.09
C THR A 38 -1.07 -4.75 -0.75
N ILE A 39 -1.80 -5.78 -1.20
CA ILE A 39 -3.05 -5.61 -1.96
C ILE A 39 -4.11 -4.91 -1.10
N ARG A 40 -4.28 -5.33 0.15
CA ARG A 40 -5.23 -4.68 1.09
C ARG A 40 -4.88 -3.21 1.32
N PHE A 41 -3.60 -2.92 1.52
CA PHE A 41 -3.12 -1.55 1.69
C PHE A 41 -3.39 -0.71 0.45
N PHE A 42 -3.11 -1.25 -0.76
CA PHE A 42 -3.39 -0.57 -2.02
C PHE A 42 -4.87 -0.20 -2.15
N ILE A 43 -5.79 -1.16 -1.92
CA ILE A 43 -7.23 -0.92 -2.04
C ILE A 43 -7.68 0.19 -1.08
N LEU A 44 -7.26 0.13 0.18
CA LEU A 44 -7.62 1.13 1.19
C LEU A 44 -7.04 2.51 0.88
N TYR A 45 -5.76 2.56 0.52
CA TYR A 45 -5.06 3.81 0.22
C TYR A 45 -5.63 4.49 -1.03
N TYR A 46 -5.92 3.71 -2.07
CA TYR A 46 -6.55 4.21 -3.28
C TYR A 46 -7.98 4.68 -3.03
N ALA A 47 -8.78 3.91 -2.30
CA ALA A 47 -10.15 4.31 -1.95
C ALA A 47 -10.18 5.60 -1.11
N ALA A 48 -9.27 5.74 -0.13
CA ALA A 48 -9.14 6.97 0.65
C ALA A 48 -8.70 8.14 -0.21
N SER A 49 -7.72 7.94 -1.11
CA SER A 49 -7.25 8.98 -2.03
C SER A 49 -8.36 9.45 -2.96
N LEU A 50 -9.16 8.53 -3.52
CA LEU A 50 -10.33 8.87 -4.31
C LEU A 50 -11.36 9.63 -3.48
N LEU A 51 -11.64 9.19 -2.26
CA LEU A 51 -12.61 9.85 -1.38
C LEU A 51 -12.19 11.30 -1.09
N ILE A 52 -10.90 11.55 -0.86
CA ILE A 52 -10.34 12.89 -0.68
C ILE A 52 -10.43 13.73 -1.97
N GLU A 53 -10.10 13.13 -3.12
CA GLU A 53 -10.19 13.77 -4.45
C GLU A 53 -11.65 14.16 -4.76
N TYR A 54 -12.62 13.30 -4.46
CA TYR A 54 -14.04 13.55 -4.68
C TYR A 54 -14.69 14.47 -3.64
N MET A 55 -14.21 14.49 -2.39
CA MET A 55 -14.66 15.45 -1.38
C MET A 55 -14.13 16.87 -1.63
N GLY A 56 -13.23 17.07 -2.59
CA GLY A 56 -12.67 18.39 -2.93
C GLY A 56 -11.79 18.98 -1.82
N ILE A 57 -11.30 18.14 -0.89
CA ILE A 57 -10.42 18.55 0.22
C ILE A 57 -9.01 18.87 -0.31
N LEU A 58 -8.56 18.15 -1.33
CA LEU A 58 -7.42 18.55 -2.15
C LEU A 58 -7.96 19.25 -3.41
N LYS A 59 -8.01 20.57 -3.39
CA LYS A 59 -8.15 21.40 -4.58
C LYS A 59 -6.94 22.31 -4.69
#